data_AF-A0A919LSQ7-F1
#
_entry.id   AF-A0A919LSQ7-F1
#
_cell.length_a   1.000
_cell.length_b   1.000
_cell.length_c   1.000
_cell.angle_alpha   90.00
_cell.angle_beta   90.00
_cell.angle_gamma   90.00
#
_symmetry.space_group_name_H-M   'P 1'
#
loop_
_entity.id
_entity.type
_entity.pdbx_description
1 polymer ?
#
loop_
_entity_poly.entity_id
_entity_poly.type
_entity_poly.pdbx_seq_one_letter_code
_entity_poly.pdbx_strand_id
1 'polypeptide(L)'
;MRQHPHDVFREHAALSGFENDGQRAFDIGALADLSREAWDAMPPVRWPVSRSEAARDITRGWHGDGRLRMVPVTPQPTRATTDAFIR
;
A
#
# COMPACT_ATOMS: atom_id res chain seq x y z
N MET A 1 20.95 -8.45 -5.11
CA MET A 1 20.80 -7.02 -4.75
C MET A 1 19.69 -6.44 -5.60
N ARG A 2 18.69 -5.76 -5.03
CA ARG A 2 17.70 -5.00 -5.83
C ARG A 2 18.36 -3.72 -6.30
N GLN A 3 18.27 -3.44 -7.60
CA GLN A 3 19.06 -2.38 -8.22
C GLN A 3 18.21 -1.11 -8.46
N HIS A 4 16.89 -1.20 -8.34
CA HIS A 4 15.98 -0.07 -8.53
C HIS A 4 14.78 -0.07 -7.56
N PRO A 5 14.21 1.10 -7.20
CA PRO A 5 12.98 1.19 -6.39
C PRO A 5 11.81 0.35 -6.92
N HIS A 6 11.64 0.27 -8.23
CA HIS A 6 10.67 -0.62 -8.89
C HIS A 6 10.78 -2.08 -8.44
N ASP A 7 11.99 -2.64 -8.26
CA ASP A 7 12.16 -4.03 -7.84
C ASP A 7 11.64 -4.25 -6.41
N VAL A 8 11.86 -3.27 -5.53
CA VAL A 8 11.37 -3.28 -4.14
C VAL A 8 9.85 -3.12 -4.13
N PHE A 9 9.33 -2.19 -4.93
CA PHE A 9 7.89 -1.96 -5.07
C PHE A 9 7.17 -3.22 -5.55
N ARG A 10 7.72 -3.91 -6.56
CA ARG A 10 7.14 -5.12 -7.14
C ARG A 10 7.03 -6.25 -6.12
N GLU A 11 8.10 -6.46 -5.35
CA GLU A 11 8.07 -7.42 -4.25
C GLU A 11 7.07 -7.02 -3.18
N HIS A 12 7.08 -5.75 -2.74
CA HIS A 12 6.15 -5.27 -1.73
C HIS A 12 4.69 -5.43 -2.16
N ALA A 13 4.39 -5.14 -3.43
CA ALA A 13 3.08 -5.37 -4.01
C ALA A 13 2.70 -6.85 -3.97
N ALA A 14 3.59 -7.75 -4.42
CA ALA A 14 3.35 -9.19 -4.37
C ALA A 14 3.08 -9.69 -2.94
N LEU A 15 3.90 -9.26 -1.98
CA LEU A 15 3.75 -9.63 -0.56
C LEU A 15 2.48 -9.07 0.07
N SER A 16 2.00 -7.90 -0.35
CA SER A 16 0.75 -7.33 0.17
C SER A 16 -0.46 -8.22 -0.13
N GLY A 17 -0.50 -8.82 -1.32
CA GLY A 17 -1.58 -9.71 -1.76
C GLY A 17 -1.38 -11.19 -1.40
N PHE A 18 -0.16 -11.61 -1.04
CA PHE A 18 0.14 -12.99 -0.68
C PHE A 18 -0.67 -13.43 0.55
N GLU A 19 -1.47 -14.48 0.42
CA GLU A 19 -2.37 -14.98 1.49
C GLU A 19 -3.23 -13.87 2.11
N ASN A 20 -3.67 -12.91 1.29
CA ASN A 20 -4.56 -11.85 1.76
C ASN A 20 -6.03 -12.28 1.68
N ASP A 21 -6.48 -12.79 0.53
CA ASP A 21 -7.88 -13.17 0.27
C ASP A 21 -8.91 -12.13 0.75
N GLY A 22 -8.57 -10.84 0.58
CA GLY A 22 -9.35 -9.70 1.04
C GLY A 22 -9.45 -9.54 2.56
N GLN A 23 -8.68 -10.29 3.36
CA GLN A 23 -8.69 -10.27 4.83
C GLN A 23 -7.91 -9.11 5.45
N ARG A 24 -7.15 -8.35 4.68
CA ARG A 24 -6.43 -7.14 5.12
C ARG A 24 -6.88 -5.93 4.30
N ALA A 25 -6.84 -4.76 4.92
CA ALA A 25 -7.24 -3.50 4.29
C ALA A 25 -6.33 -3.12 3.13
N PHE A 26 -5.03 -3.34 3.34
CA PHE A 26 -3.99 -2.98 2.40
C PHE A 26 -3.71 -4.14 1.45
N ASP A 27 -3.92 -3.88 0.16
CA ASP A 27 -3.57 -4.78 -0.93
C ASP A 27 -3.30 -3.95 -2.18
N ILE A 28 -2.12 -4.11 -2.76
CA ILE A 28 -1.77 -3.56 -4.07
C ILE A 28 -1.19 -4.64 -4.99
N GLY A 29 -1.55 -5.91 -4.73
CA GLY A 29 -0.96 -7.08 -5.36
C GLY A 29 -1.13 -7.13 -6.88
N ALA A 30 -2.17 -6.49 -7.44
CA ALA A 30 -2.33 -6.41 -8.89
C ALA A 30 -1.29 -5.51 -9.57
N LEU A 31 -0.51 -4.72 -8.81
CA LEU A 31 0.57 -3.88 -9.32
C LEU A 31 1.93 -4.61 -9.38
N ALA A 32 2.00 -5.87 -8.94
CA ALA A 32 3.24 -6.64 -8.87
C ALA A 32 3.79 -7.10 -10.23
N ASP A 33 3.06 -6.86 -11.32
CA ASP A 33 3.48 -7.23 -12.68
C ASP A 33 3.76 -5.99 -13.55
N LEU A 34 3.75 -4.78 -12.97
CA LEU A 34 4.12 -3.57 -13.69
C LEU A 34 5.55 -3.68 -14.22
N SER A 35 5.77 -3.25 -15.46
CA SER A 35 7.12 -2.97 -15.96
C SER A 35 7.71 -1.75 -15.28
N ARG A 36 9.01 -1.53 -15.47
CA ARG A 36 9.70 -0.33 -14.95
C ARG A 36 9.09 0.95 -15.52
N GLU A 37 8.85 0.96 -16.83
CA GLU A 37 8.29 2.09 -17.56
C GLU A 37 6.87 2.39 -17.10
N ALA A 38 6.07 1.34 -16.88
CA ALA A 38 4.71 1.47 -16.34
C ALA A 38 4.73 1.98 -14.88
N TRP A 39 5.71 1.57 -14.08
CA TRP A 39 5.92 2.06 -12.73
C TRP A 39 6.34 3.53 -12.71
N ASP A 40 7.28 3.94 -13.57
CA ASP A 40 7.74 5.32 -13.70
C ASP A 40 6.60 6.27 -14.16
N ALA A 41 5.70 5.79 -15.02
CA ALA A 41 4.55 6.54 -15.51
C ALA A 41 3.29 6.42 -14.64
N MET A 42 3.35 5.71 -13.50
CA MET A 42 2.16 5.37 -12.73
C MET A 42 1.56 6.62 -12.05
N PRO A 43 0.29 6.95 -12.30
CA PRO A 43 -0.38 8.01 -11.55
C PRO A 43 -0.63 7.56 -10.09
N PRO A 44 -0.94 8.48 -9.16
CA PRO A 44 -1.39 8.10 -7.83
C PRO A 44 -2.61 7.17 -7.91
N VAL A 45 -2.51 6.00 -7.27
CA VAL A 45 -3.59 5.01 -7.22
C VAL A 45 -4.14 4.88 -5.80
N ARG A 46 -5.43 4.56 -5.71
CA ARG A 46 -6.09 4.30 -4.42
C ARG A 46 -6.17 2.81 -4.17
N TRP A 47 -5.70 2.38 -3.01
CA TRP A 47 -5.84 1.01 -2.53
C TRP A 47 -7.29 0.69 -2.09
N PRO A 48 -7.72 -0.58 -2.18
CA PRO A 48 -6.97 -1.73 -2.68
C PRO A 48 -6.89 -1.76 -4.21
N VAL A 49 -5.76 -2.23 -4.73
CA VAL A 49 -5.57 -2.60 -6.14
C VAL A 49 -5.20 -4.09 -6.16
N SER A 50 -6.17 -4.92 -5.79
CA SER A 50 -5.96 -6.34 -5.53
C SER A 50 -6.31 -7.19 -6.75
N ARG A 51 -5.74 -8.41 -6.82
CA ARG A 51 -6.16 -9.41 -7.80
C ARG A 51 -7.49 -10.10 -7.43
N SER A 52 -7.93 -9.95 -6.18
CA SER A 52 -9.23 -10.42 -5.70
C SER A 52 -10.32 -9.38 -6.00
N GLU A 53 -11.59 -9.79 -5.94
CA GLU A 53 -12.73 -8.86 -6.06
C GLU A 53 -12.98 -8.03 -4.78
N ALA A 54 -12.02 -7.99 -3.85
CA ALA A 54 -12.15 -7.26 -2.60
C ALA A 54 -12.26 -5.74 -2.85
N ALA A 55 -13.47 -5.22 -2.71
CA ALA A 55 -13.73 -3.78 -2.73
C ALA A 55 -13.22 -3.11 -1.45
N ARG A 56 -12.93 -1.81 -1.55
CA ARG A 56 -12.61 -1.00 -0.36
C ARG A 56 -13.84 -0.85 0.52
N ASP A 57 -13.83 -1.52 1.67
CA ASP A 57 -14.81 -1.29 2.72
C ASP A 57 -14.18 -0.47 3.84
N ILE A 58 -14.61 0.78 4.00
CA ILE A 58 -14.13 1.70 5.04
C ILE A 58 -14.90 1.57 6.36
N THR A 59 -15.88 0.66 6.42
CA THR A 59 -16.71 0.39 7.61
C THR A 59 -16.35 -0.96 8.25
N ARG A 60 -15.77 -1.86 7.46
CA ARG A 60 -15.19 -3.12 7.96
C ARG A 60 -13.91 -2.88 8.75
N GLY A 61 -13.81 -3.56 9.88
CA GLY A 61 -12.55 -3.72 10.61
C GLY A 61 -11.84 -5.01 10.22
N TRP A 62 -10.53 -5.00 10.41
CA TRP A 62 -9.65 -6.16 10.16
C TRP A 62 -9.19 -6.81 11.45
N HIS A 63 -9.99 -6.66 12.51
CA HIS A 63 -9.86 -7.39 13.77
C HIS A 63 -10.74 -8.65 13.75
N GLY A 64 -10.52 -9.59 14.67
CA GLY A 64 -11.28 -10.85 14.72
C GLY A 64 -12.80 -10.69 14.89
N ASP A 65 -13.28 -9.52 15.34
CA ASP A 65 -14.70 -9.18 15.47
C ASP A 65 -15.26 -8.44 14.24
N GLY A 66 -14.44 -8.16 13.22
CA GLY A 66 -14.82 -7.46 12.00
C GLY A 66 -15.13 -5.96 12.19
N ARG A 67 -14.91 -5.38 13.38
CA ARG A 67 -15.28 -4.00 13.70
C ARG A 67 -14.09 -3.05 13.66
N LEU A 68 -14.28 -1.85 13.14
CA LEU A 68 -13.28 -0.79 13.24
C LEU A 68 -13.11 -0.33 14.67
N ARG A 69 -11.86 -0.03 15.06
CA ARG A 69 -11.52 0.57 16.35
C ARG A 69 -10.89 1.93 16.09
N MET A 70 -11.64 2.99 16.35
CA MET A 70 -11.14 4.36 16.28
C MET A 70 -10.52 4.75 17.62
N VAL A 71 -9.25 5.13 17.62
CA VAL A 71 -8.54 5.62 18.81
C VAL A 71 -8.31 7.12 18.64
N PRO A 72 -8.76 7.98 19.57
CA PRO A 72 -8.47 9.40 19.49
C PRO A 72 -6.97 9.64 19.67
N VAL A 73 -6.40 10.48 18.82
CA VAL A 73 -4.98 10.87 18.89
C VAL A 73 -4.86 12.38 18.90
N THR A 74 -3.88 12.91 19.64
CA THR A 74 -3.49 14.32 19.57
C THR A 74 -2.56 14.51 18.37
N PRO A 75 -2.91 15.34 17.37
CA PRO A 75 -2.04 15.58 16.21
C PRO A 75 -0.66 16.06 16.65
N GLN A 76 0.40 15.48 16.07
CA GLN A 76 1.78 15.93 16.27
C GLN A 76 2.38 16.35 14.93
N PRO A 77 3.23 17.38 14.91
CA PRO A 77 3.90 17.80 13.68
C PRO A 77 4.84 16.70 13.18
N THR A 78 5.05 16.67 11.86
CA THR A 78 6.01 15.77 11.21
C THR A 78 7.40 15.93 11.82
N ARG A 79 8.00 14.83 12.28
CA ARG A 79 9.38 14.79 12.80
C ARG A 79 10.43 14.58 11.72
N ALA A 80 10.02 14.25 10.50
CA ALA A 80 10.95 14.08 9.39
C ALA A 80 11.51 15.44 8.96
N THR A 81 12.82 15.59 8.98
CA THR A 81 13.53 16.70 8.35
C THR A 81 13.80 16.30 6.90
N THR A 82 13.22 17.03 5.95
CA THR A 82 13.53 16.80 4.53
C THR A 82 14.92 17.36 4.26
N ASP A 83 15.86 16.50 3.86
CA ASP A 83 17.10 16.98 3.26
C ASP A 83 16.76 17.49 1.86
N ALA A 84 16.76 18.82 1.69
CA ALA A 84 16.60 19.41 0.38
C ALA A 84 17.90 19.14 -0.39
N PHE A 85 17.90 18.12 -1.26
CA PHE A 85 18.92 17.98 -2.30
C PHE A 85 18.78 19.18 -3.26
N ILE A 86 19.41 20.29 -2.92
CA ILE A 86 19.63 21.42 -3.84
C ILE A 86 20.82 21.02 -4.72
N ARG A 87 20.56 20.81 -6.00
CA ARG A 87 21.58 20.81 -7.06
C ARG A 87 21.50 22.13 -7.81
#